data_AF-M0M8K9-F1
#
_entry.id   AF-M0M8K9-F1
#
_cell.length_a   1.000
_cell.length_b   1.000
_cell.length_c   1.000
_cell.angle_alpha   90.00
_cell.angle_beta   90.00
_cell.angle_gamma   90.00
#
_symmetry.space_group_name_H-M   'P 1'
#
loop_
_entity.id
_entity.type
_entity.pdbx_description
1 polymer ?
#
loop_
_entity_poly.entity_id
_entity_poly.type
_entity_poly.pdbx_seq_one_letter_code
_entity_poly.pdbx_strand_id
1 'polypeptide(L)' 'MAGDAVREWAVFLLAILVIVVVLSVFNWGIFQALFSRPASSSGESKTNCSVCGARTTVDSPYCDYCEEPSRPTTR' A
#
# COMPACT_ATOMS: atom_id res chain seq x y z
N MET A 1 7.96 -48.54 15.73
CA MET A 1 8.59 -48.06 14.47
C MET A 1 7.85 -46.86 13.86
N ALA A 2 6.51 -46.78 13.87
CA ALA A 2 5.79 -45.62 13.33
C ALA A 2 5.82 -44.35 14.21
N GLY A 3 5.95 -44.49 15.53
CA GLY A 3 5.95 -43.35 16.47
C GLY A 3 7.21 -42.48 16.41
N ASP A 4 8.35 -43.06 16.02
CA ASP A 4 9.61 -42.34 15.91
C ASP A 4 9.63 -41.41 14.70
N ALA A 5 9.15 -41.89 13.55
CA ALA A 5 8.98 -41.09 12.35
C ALA A 5 8.06 -39.87 12.60
N VAL A 6 6.91 -40.06 13.25
CA VAL A 6 5.98 -38.96 13.56
C VAL A 6 6.63 -37.92 14.47
N ARG A 7 7.44 -38.36 15.45
CA ARG A 7 8.18 -37.45 16.35
C ARG A 7 9.24 -36.66 15.60
N GLU A 8 9.98 -37.31 14.70
CA GLU A 8 10.99 -36.65 13.86
C GLU A 8 10.34 -35.60 12.96
N TRP A 9 9.27 -35.95 12.24
CA TRP A 9 8.51 -35.02 11.42
C TRP A 9 7.95 -33.85 12.23
N ALA A 10 7.45 -34.10 13.44
CA ALA A 10 6.97 -33.05 14.32
C ALA A 10 8.08 -32.06 14.69
N VAL A 11 9.29 -32.54 14.99
CA VAL A 11 10.44 -31.68 15.30
C VAL A 11 10.86 -30.86 14.08
N PHE A 12 10.88 -31.45 12.88
CA PHE A 12 11.19 -30.72 11.65
C PHE A 12 10.16 -29.62 11.36
N LEU A 13 8.86 -29.91 11.50
CA LEU A 13 7.81 -28.92 11.29
C LEU A 13 7.90 -27.78 12.31
N LEU A 14 8.21 -28.09 13.57
CA LEU A 14 8.39 -27.08 14.61
C LEU A 14 9.61 -26.20 14.32
N ALA A 15 10.72 -26.78 13.88
CA ALA A 15 11.91 -26.03 13.48
C ALA A 15 11.65 -25.11 12.29
N ILE A 16 10.93 -25.59 11.26
CA ILE A 16 10.53 -24.77 10.11
C ILE A 16 9.63 -23.62 10.56
N LEU A 17 8.65 -23.89 11.44
CA LEU A 17 7.76 -22.86 11.95
C LEU A 17 8.53 -21.77 12.70
N VAL A 18 9.49 -22.15 13.56
CA VAL A 18 10.35 -21.21 14.28
C VAL A 18 11.16 -20.36 13.30
N ILE A 19 11.75 -20.96 12.27
CA ILE A 19 12.51 -20.24 11.23
C ILE A 19 11.62 -19.23 10.50
N VAL A 20 10.40 -19.61 10.12
CA VAL A 20 9.44 -18.72 9.45
C VAL A 20 9.07 -17.54 10.33
N VAL A 21 8.83 -17.77 11.63
CA VAL A 21 8.52 -16.68 12.59
C VAL A 21 9.71 -15.74 12.74
N VAL A 22 10.92 -16.28 12.92
CA VAL A 22 12.15 -15.48 13.00
C VAL A 22 12.32 -14.64 11.74
N LEU A 23 12.24 -15.25 10.55
CA LEU A 23 12.35 -14.53 9.28
C LEU A 23 11.26 -13.46 9.12
N SER A 24 10.04 -13.71 9.60
CA SER A 24 8.94 -12.73 9.52
C SER A 24 9.18 -11.52 10.42
N VAL A 25 9.71 -11.73 11.63
CA VAL A 25 10.05 -10.65 12.58
C VAL A 25 11.24 -9.83 12.06
N PHE A 26 12.30 -10.49 11.58
CA PHE A 26 13.46 -9.80 11.02
C PHE A 26 13.16 -9.09 9.69
N ASN A 27 12.26 -9.63 8.88
CA ASN A 27 11.87 -9.04 7.59
C ASN A 27 10.64 -8.14 7.66
N TRP A 28 10.22 -7.66 8.84
CA TRP A 28 9.05 -6.77 8.96
C TRP A 28 9.14 -5.54 8.04
N GLY A 29 10.35 -5.01 7.82
CA GLY A 29 10.60 -3.91 6.87
C GLY A 29 10.42 -4.30 5.40
N ILE A 30 10.78 -5.53 5.02
CA ILE A 30 10.61 -6.05 3.66
C ILE A 30 9.16 -6.46 3.41
N PHE A 31 8.47 -7.01 4.42
CA PHE A 31 7.05 -7.34 4.35
C PHE A 31 6.21 -6.07 4.18
N GLN A 32 6.53 -4.98 4.88
CA GLN A 32 5.91 -3.69 4.60
C GLN A 32 6.22 -3.19 3.19
N ALA A 33 7.42 -3.38 2.65
CA ALA A 33 7.74 -2.97 1.26
C ALA A 33 7.03 -3.84 0.19
N LEU A 34 6.80 -5.12 0.45
CA LEU A 34 6.14 -6.05 -0.47
C LEU A 34 4.61 -5.97 -0.40
N PHE A 35 4.04 -5.69 0.78
CA PHE A 35 2.59 -5.58 1.01
C PHE A 35 2.07 -4.15 1.06
N SER A 36 2.95 -3.16 1.25
CA SER A 36 2.69 -1.81 0.74
C SER A 36 2.85 -1.88 -0.77
N ARG A 37 1.83 -2.44 -1.44
CA ARG A 37 1.47 -1.92 -2.75
C ARG A 37 1.58 -0.40 -2.63
N PRO A 38 2.36 0.30 -3.47
CA PRO A 38 2.21 1.74 -3.54
C PRO A 38 0.73 1.94 -3.83
N ALA A 39 -0.03 2.43 -2.84
CA ALA A 39 -1.37 2.92 -3.09
C ALA A 39 -1.18 3.87 -4.26
N SER A 40 -1.72 3.47 -5.40
CA SER A 40 -1.51 4.13 -6.67
C SER A 40 -2.07 5.55 -6.55
N SER A 41 -1.25 6.47 -6.06
CA SER A 41 -1.48 7.92 -6.12
C SER A 41 -0.60 8.54 -7.21
N SER A 42 -0.16 7.73 -8.17
CA SER A 42 0.21 8.19 -9.51
C SER A 42 -1.02 8.53 -10.37
N GLY A 43 -2.24 8.43 -9.82
CA GLY A 43 -3.39 9.13 -10.38
C GLY A 43 -3.33 10.55 -9.86
N GLU A 44 -2.96 11.50 -10.72
CA GLU A 44 -3.15 12.93 -10.49
C GLU A 44 -4.39 13.15 -9.63
N SER A 45 -4.20 13.74 -8.44
CA SER A 45 -5.31 13.98 -7.54
C SER A 45 -6.31 14.88 -8.27
N LYS A 46 -7.55 14.41 -8.45
CA LYS A 46 -8.61 15.15 -9.13
C LYS A 46 -9.63 15.67 -8.13
N THR A 47 -10.02 16.93 -8.27
CA THR A 47 -11.04 17.61 -7.48
C THR A 47 -12.14 18.16 -8.39
N ASN A 48 -13.28 18.56 -7.83
CA ASN A 48 -14.30 19.28 -8.59
C ASN A 48 -14.00 20.79 -8.55
N CYS A 49 -14.08 21.46 -9.69
CA CYS A 49 -13.97 22.91 -9.78
C CYS A 49 -15.14 23.57 -9.03
N SER A 50 -14.85 24.58 -8.19
CA SER A 50 -15.87 25.28 -7.42
C SER A 50 -16.79 26.16 -8.26
N VAL A 51 -16.42 26.45 -9.52
CA VAL A 51 -17.20 27.33 -10.39
C VAL A 51 -18.05 26.56 -11.38
N CYS A 52 -17.46 25.66 -12.17
CA CYS A 52 -18.19 24.90 -13.19
C CYS A 52 -18.60 23.49 -12.74
N GLY A 53 -18.12 23.01 -11.59
CA GLY A 53 -18.42 21.67 -11.07
C GLY A 53 -17.71 20.52 -11.79
N ALA A 54 -16.94 20.80 -12.85
CA ALA A 54 -16.21 19.77 -13.61
C ALA A 54 -15.05 19.19 -12.80
N ARG A 55 -14.72 17.91 -13.06
CA ARG A 55 -13.65 17.19 -12.37
C ARG A 55 -12.29 17.50 -13.00
N THR A 56 -11.46 18.28 -12.31
CA THR A 56 -10.18 18.83 -12.78
C THR A 56 -9.00 18.29 -11.97
N THR A 57 -7.78 18.38 -12.51
CA THR A 57 -6.55 18.05 -11.78
C THR A 57 -6.25 19.08 -10.69
N VAL A 58 -5.78 18.64 -9.52
CA VAL A 58 -5.46 19.49 -8.35
C VAL A 58 -4.10 20.18 -8.48
N ASP A 59 -3.22 19.63 -9.32
CA ASP A 59 -1.89 20.16 -9.63
C ASP A 59 -1.93 21.32 -10.64
N SER A 60 -3.03 21.47 -11.40
CA SER A 60 -3.21 22.61 -12.30
C SER A 60 -3.78 23.82 -11.53
N PRO A 61 -3.18 25.02 -11.66
CA PRO A 61 -3.70 26.24 -11.03
C PRO A 61 -5.05 26.69 -11.61
N TYR A 62 -5.42 26.20 -12.79
CA TYR A 62 -6.65 26.53 -13.48
C TYR A 62 -7.46 25.26 -13.78
N CYS A 63 -8.77 25.40 -13.88
CA CYS A 63 -9.66 24.32 -14.29
C CYS A 63 -9.49 24.04 -15.78
N ASP A 64 -9.34 22.76 -16.13
CA ASP A 64 -9.16 22.30 -17.53
C ASP A 64 -10.37 22.59 -18.44
N TYR A 65 -11.51 22.98 -17.88
CA TYR A 65 -12.79 23.14 -18.60
C TYR A 65 -13.28 24.58 -18.71
N CYS A 66 -13.07 25.39 -17.67
CA CYS A 66 -13.52 26.78 -17.63
C CYS A 66 -12.39 27.77 -17.44
N GLU A 67 -11.14 27.30 -17.34
CA GLU A 67 -9.93 28.13 -17.19
C GLU A 67 -9.92 29.02 -15.93
N GLU A 68 -10.85 28.80 -15.00
CA GLU A 68 -10.93 29.52 -13.73
C GLU A 68 -10.03 28.89 -12.66
N PRO A 69 -9.62 29.65 -11.62
CA PRO A 69 -8.75 29.14 -10.58
C PRO A 69 -9.32 27.89 -9.90
N SER A 70 -8.54 26.81 -9.87
CA SER A 70 -8.97 25.51 -9.32
C SER A 70 -9.06 25.49 -7.78
N ARG A 71 -8.43 26.47 -7.10
CA ARG A 71 -8.53 26.68 -5.66
C ARG A 71 -8.94 28.12 -5.34
N PRO A 72 -9.75 28.35 -4.30
CA PRO A 72 -9.90 29.69 -3.75
C PRO A 72 -8.53 30.12 -3.19
N THR A 73 -7.96 31.22 -3.72
CA THR A 73 -6.82 31.88 -3.10
C THR A 73 -7.27 32.35 -1.71
N THR A 74 -6.91 31.61 -0.66
CA THR A 74 -7.08 32.07 0.72
C THR A 74 -6.17 33.27 0.90
N ARG A 75 -6.76 34.46 0.87
CA ARG A 75 -6.12 35.73 1.17
C ARG A 75 -6.19 36.01 2.67
#